data_AF-A0A933W0T9-F1
#
_entry.id   AF-A0A933W0T9-F1
#
_cell.length_a   1.000
_cell.length_b   1.000
_cell.length_c   1.000
_cell.angle_alpha   90.00
_cell.angle_beta   90.00
_cell.angle_gamma   90.00
#
_symmetry.space_group_name_H-M   'P 1'
#
loop_
_entity.id
_entity.type
_entity.pdbx_description
1 polymer ?
#
loop_
_entity_poly.entity_id
_entity_poly.type
_entity_poly.pdbx_seq_one_letter_code
_entity_poly.pdbx_strand_id
1 'polypeptide(L)'
;MKNSKKETNEDELENPFLGYFENLKKHKQAVNPVHEIVNCYYKMNGWEKMSKDFYQGRYAYNKLAKEAKALYVACNEVLDDAIWALDKMKYLAEKGGFDWSIITCLKHKLK
;
A
#
# COMPACT_ATOMS: atom_id res chain seq x y z
N MET A 1 -34.81 -13.33 -25.09
CA MET A 1 -33.77 -13.36 -24.04
C MET A 1 -32.91 -12.12 -24.20
N LYS A 2 -33.11 -11.08 -23.37
CA LYS A 2 -32.25 -9.89 -23.38
C LYS A 2 -31.17 -10.10 -22.33
N ASN A 3 -29.97 -10.44 -22.79
CA ASN A 3 -28.80 -10.58 -21.95
C ASN A 3 -28.29 -9.16 -21.63
N SER A 4 -28.79 -8.59 -20.54
CA SER A 4 -28.27 -7.32 -20.02
C SER A 4 -26.98 -7.64 -19.28
N LYS A 5 -25.85 -7.56 -19.97
CA LYS A 5 -24.55 -7.43 -19.31
C LYS A 5 -24.63 -6.18 -18.43
N LYS A 6 -24.65 -6.37 -17.11
CA LYS A 6 -24.32 -5.29 -16.17
C LYS A 6 -22.84 -4.99 -16.40
N GLU A 7 -22.55 -3.95 -17.17
CA GLU A 7 -21.29 -3.24 -17.06
C GLU A 7 -21.30 -2.62 -15.66
N THR A 8 -20.57 -3.22 -14.73
CA THR A 8 -20.32 -2.62 -13.42
C THR A 8 -19.34 -1.48 -13.65
N ASN A 9 -19.81 -0.24 -13.49
CA ASN A 9 -19.01 0.97 -13.49
C ASN A 9 -17.78 0.79 -12.58
N GLU A 10 -16.59 0.72 -13.17
CA GLU A 10 -15.31 0.74 -12.45
C GLU A 10 -14.90 2.17 -12.04
N ASP A 11 -15.72 3.19 -12.38
CA ASP A 11 -15.36 4.61 -12.38
C ASP A 11 -15.63 5.42 -11.09
N GLU A 12 -16.03 4.81 -9.97
CA GLU A 12 -16.40 5.57 -8.74
C GLU A 12 -15.77 5.06 -7.44
N LEU A 13 -14.71 4.24 -7.49
CA LEU A 13 -14.06 3.84 -6.25
C LEU A 13 -13.12 4.95 -5.75
N GLU A 14 -13.65 5.83 -4.90
CA GLU A 14 -12.87 6.84 -4.20
C GLU A 14 -11.86 6.19 -3.24
N ASN A 15 -10.71 6.84 -3.06
CA ASN A 15 -9.69 6.36 -2.14
C ASN A 15 -10.22 6.41 -0.69
N PRO A 16 -10.43 5.26 -0.01
CA PRO A 16 -11.00 5.22 1.33
C PRO A 16 -10.03 5.76 2.40
N PHE A 17 -8.77 5.98 2.04
CA PHE A 17 -7.74 6.53 2.92
C PHE A 17 -7.64 8.07 2.82
N LEU A 18 -8.49 8.74 2.05
CA LEU A 18 -8.49 10.21 1.98
C LEU A 18 -8.58 10.85 3.37
N GLY A 19 -7.64 11.75 3.67
CA GLY A 19 -7.52 12.43 4.94
C GLY A 19 -6.76 11.63 6.01
N TYR A 20 -6.25 10.44 5.68
CA TYR A 20 -5.45 9.64 6.60
C TYR A 20 -4.21 10.41 7.07
N PHE A 21 -3.43 10.99 6.13
CA PHE A 21 -2.20 11.69 6.48
C PHE A 21 -2.46 12.93 7.35
N GLU A 22 -3.50 13.70 7.03
CA GLU A 22 -3.87 14.88 7.80
C GLU A 22 -4.33 14.51 9.22
N ASN A 23 -5.08 13.42 9.37
CA ASN A 23 -5.43 12.91 10.69
C ASN A 23 -4.20 12.40 11.46
N LEU A 24 -3.27 11.73 10.78
CA LEU A 24 -2.03 11.24 11.39
C LEU A 24 -1.16 12.37 11.95
N LYS A 25 -1.05 13.50 11.22
CA LYS A 25 -0.33 14.69 11.66
C LYS A 25 -0.91 15.34 12.92
N LYS A 26 -2.22 15.22 13.15
CA LYS A 26 -2.86 15.75 14.38
C LYS A 26 -2.39 15.03 15.64
N HIS A 27 -1.97 13.77 15.52
CA HIS A 27 -1.58 12.92 16.66
C HIS A 27 -0.08 12.69 16.76
N LYS A 28 0.70 12.98 15.70
CA LYS A 28 2.15 12.77 15.65
C LYS A 28 2.87 14.03 15.16
N GLN A 29 3.86 14.50 15.93
CA GLN A 29 4.57 15.76 15.68
C GLN A 29 5.44 15.75 14.41
N ALA A 30 6.01 14.60 14.06
CA ALA A 30 6.81 14.42 12.85
C ALA A 30 6.45 13.10 12.18
N VAL A 31 5.73 13.18 11.05
CA VAL A 31 5.35 12.00 10.26
C VAL A 31 6.22 11.96 9.01
N ASN A 32 6.96 10.87 8.84
CA ASN A 32 7.69 10.57 7.61
C ASN A 32 6.82 9.65 6.74
N PRO A 33 6.34 10.10 5.56
CA PRO A 33 5.49 9.29 4.68
C PRO A 33 6.11 7.95 4.29
N VAL A 34 7.43 7.92 4.01
CA VAL A 34 8.13 6.68 3.66
C VAL A 34 8.11 5.68 4.82
N HIS A 35 8.31 6.17 6.04
CA HIS A 35 8.24 5.32 7.23
C HIS A 35 6.82 4.79 7.44
N GLU A 36 5.81 5.64 7.26
CA GLU A 36 4.42 5.25 7.42
C GLU A 36 3.98 4.21 6.37
N ILE A 37 4.40 4.34 5.11
CA ILE A 37 4.15 3.33 4.06
C ILE A 37 4.72 1.96 4.47
N VAL A 38 5.95 1.91 4.98
CA VAL A 38 6.56 0.64 5.45
C VAL A 38 5.81 0.08 6.65
N ASN A 39 5.39 0.92 7.59
CA ASN A 39 4.60 0.49 8.75
C ASN A 39 3.24 -0.06 8.33
N CYS A 40 2.52 0.61 7.42
CA CYS A 40 1.27 0.13 6.85
C CYS A 40 1.47 -1.23 6.18
N TYR A 41 2.54 -1.40 5.39
CA TYR A 41 2.87 -2.68 4.77
C TYR A 41 3.07 -3.80 5.80
N TYR A 42 3.84 -3.56 6.88
CA TYR A 42 3.99 -4.56 7.93
C TYR A 42 2.67 -4.90 8.63
N LYS A 43 1.87 -3.87 8.96
CA LYS A 43 0.57 -4.04 9.62
C LYS A 43 -0.41 -4.82 8.76
N MET A 44 -0.48 -4.50 7.47
CA MET A 44 -1.34 -5.19 6.50
C MET A 44 -1.02 -6.69 6.39
N ASN A 45 0.24 -7.07 6.57
CA ASN A 45 0.68 -8.46 6.55
C ASN A 45 0.73 -9.12 7.95
N GLY A 46 0.35 -8.42 9.01
CA GLY A 46 0.38 -8.94 10.38
C GLY A 46 1.78 -9.12 10.96
N TRP A 47 2.78 -8.44 10.39
CA TRP A 47 4.19 -8.61 10.76
C TRP A 47 4.69 -7.61 11.80
N GLU A 48 3.83 -7.03 12.64
CA GLU A 48 4.25 -6.04 13.64
C GLU A 48 5.00 -6.66 14.84
N LYS A 49 4.84 -7.97 15.06
CA LYS A 49 5.36 -8.70 16.23
C LYS A 49 6.32 -9.83 15.86
N MET A 50 6.91 -9.78 14.67
CA MET A 50 7.83 -10.82 14.21
C MET A 50 9.18 -10.71 14.92
N SER A 51 9.96 -11.80 14.90
CA SER A 51 11.32 -11.80 15.46
C SER A 51 12.24 -10.86 14.66
N LYS A 52 13.36 -10.43 15.27
CA LYS A 52 14.34 -9.57 14.58
C LYS A 52 14.88 -10.19 13.29
N ASP A 53 15.01 -11.52 13.26
CA ASP A 53 15.52 -12.25 12.10
C ASP A 53 14.56 -12.22 10.91
N PHE A 54 13.25 -12.08 11.16
CA PHE A 54 12.26 -11.91 10.10
C PHE A 54 12.53 -10.64 9.27
N TYR A 55 12.94 -9.55 9.93
CA TYR A 55 13.28 -8.28 9.28
C TYR A 55 14.69 -8.28 8.67
N GLN A 56 15.33 -9.44 8.54
CA GLN A 56 16.56 -9.58 7.77
C GLN A 56 16.24 -10.01 6.34
N GLY A 57 17.06 -9.58 5.37
CA GLY A 57 16.87 -9.94 3.97
C GLY A 57 15.71 -9.21 3.27
N ARG A 58 14.72 -9.94 2.75
CA ARG A 58 13.66 -9.38 1.88
C ARG A 58 12.80 -8.34 2.60
N TYR A 59 12.54 -8.53 3.89
CA TYR A 59 11.67 -7.65 4.70
C TYR A 59 12.47 -6.64 5.53
N ALA A 60 13.72 -6.39 5.16
CA ALA A 60 14.53 -5.40 5.85
C ALA A 60 14.02 -3.98 5.58
N TYR A 61 13.98 -3.17 6.65
CA TYR A 61 13.47 -1.80 6.60
C TYR A 61 14.19 -0.94 5.55
N ASN A 62 15.51 -1.04 5.45
CA ASN A 62 16.30 -0.26 4.48
C ASN A 62 15.93 -0.56 3.01
N LYS A 63 15.56 -1.80 2.71
CA LYS A 63 15.10 -2.21 1.38
C LYS A 63 13.68 -1.73 1.15
N LEU A 64 12.78 -2.00 2.09
CA LEU A 64 11.39 -1.58 2.00
C LEU A 64 11.23 -0.06 1.97
N ALA A 65 12.08 0.70 2.66
CA ALA A 65 12.09 2.16 2.62
C ALA A 65 12.47 2.71 1.23
N LYS A 66 13.37 2.03 0.50
CA LYS A 66 13.68 2.39 -0.89
C LYS A 66 12.48 2.14 -1.81
N GLU A 67 11.82 0.99 -1.64
CA GLU A 67 10.60 0.64 -2.40
C GLU A 67 9.45 1.61 -2.08
N ALA A 68 9.25 1.92 -0.80
CA ALA A 68 8.25 2.86 -0.31
C ALA A 68 8.47 4.28 -0.82
N LYS A 69 9.73 4.75 -0.86
CA LYS A 69 10.05 6.05 -1.47
C LYS A 69 9.67 6.08 -2.94
N ALA A 70 9.96 5.02 -3.69
CA ALA A 70 9.60 4.94 -5.10
C ALA A 70 8.08 4.89 -5.31
N LEU A 71 7.34 4.16 -4.46
CA LEU A 71 5.88 4.15 -4.46
C LEU A 71 5.31 5.53 -4.16
N TYR A 72 5.81 6.20 -3.12
CA TYR A 72 5.38 7.54 -2.74
C TYR A 72 5.52 8.54 -3.89
N VAL A 73 6.67 8.53 -4.58
CA VAL A 73 6.91 9.38 -5.75
C VAL A 73 5.97 9.01 -6.90
N ALA A 74 5.73 7.71 -7.15
CA ALA A 74 4.78 7.26 -8.17
C ALA A 74 3.34 7.69 -7.87
N CYS A 75 2.99 7.87 -6.60
CA CYS A 75 1.72 8.40 -6.12
C CYS A 75 1.72 9.93 -5.96
N ASN A 76 2.57 10.66 -6.70
CA ASN A 76 2.68 12.13 -6.64
C ASN A 76 2.90 12.68 -5.23
N GLU A 77 3.61 11.93 -4.38
CA GLU A 77 3.85 12.29 -2.99
C GLU A 77 2.57 12.46 -2.15
N VAL A 78 1.52 11.71 -2.51
CA VAL A 78 0.28 11.59 -1.73
C VAL A 78 0.33 10.29 -0.91
N LEU A 79 0.44 10.42 0.41
CA LEU A 79 0.56 9.26 1.32
C LEU A 79 -0.69 8.37 1.26
N ASP A 80 -1.87 8.99 1.24
CA ASP A 80 -3.16 8.29 1.21
C ASP A 80 -3.27 7.40 -0.04
N ASP A 81 -2.78 7.86 -1.20
CA ASP A 81 -2.76 7.08 -2.44
C ASP A 81 -1.75 5.94 -2.40
N ALA A 82 -0.59 6.16 -1.77
CA ALA A 82 0.39 5.10 -1.56
C ALA A 82 -0.15 4.00 -0.65
N ILE A 83 -0.92 4.34 0.39
CA ILE A 83 -1.57 3.35 1.26
C ILE A 83 -2.66 2.59 0.50
N TRP A 84 -3.45 3.28 -0.30
CA TRP A 84 -4.47 2.64 -1.14
C TRP A 84 -3.87 1.69 -2.17
N ALA A 85 -2.71 2.04 -2.74
CA ALA A 85 -1.96 1.15 -3.61
C ALA A 85 -1.52 -0.14 -2.91
N LEU A 86 -1.05 -0.05 -1.66
CA LEU A 86 -0.72 -1.23 -0.85
C LEU A 86 -1.95 -2.10 -0.60
N ASP A 87 -3.08 -1.49 -0.24
CA ASP A 87 -4.34 -2.20 0.02
C ASP A 87 -4.84 -2.94 -1.23
N LYS A 88 -4.84 -2.27 -2.39
CA LYS A 88 -5.16 -2.89 -3.69
C LYS A 88 -4.21 -4.03 -4.02
N MET A 89 -2.91 -3.87 -3.80
CA MET A 89 -1.93 -4.92 -4.06
C MET A 89 -2.12 -6.12 -3.13
N LYS A 90 -2.39 -5.89 -1.85
CA LYS A 90 -2.73 -6.96 -0.90
C LYS A 90 -3.94 -7.75 -1.40
N TYR A 91 -5.02 -7.07 -1.78
CA TYR A 91 -6.21 -7.73 -2.31
C TYR A 91 -5.88 -8.59 -3.54
N LEU A 92 -5.12 -8.05 -4.50
CA LEU A 92 -4.71 -8.81 -5.69
C LEU A 92 -3.83 -10.02 -5.36
N ALA A 93 -2.89 -9.86 -4.43
CA ALA A 93 -2.01 -10.93 -3.97
C ALA A 93 -2.77 -12.06 -3.26
N GLU A 94 -3.73 -11.71 -2.39
CA GLU A 94 -4.59 -12.68 -1.72
C GLU A 94 -5.51 -13.42 -2.69
N LYS A 95 -6.08 -12.70 -3.67
CA LYS A 95 -6.92 -13.33 -4.71
C LYS A 95 -6.14 -14.17 -5.69
N GLY A 96 -4.92 -13.76 -6.02
CA GLY A 96 -4.04 -14.45 -6.96
C GLY A 96 -3.16 -15.54 -6.34
N GLY A 97 -3.08 -15.61 -5.00
CA GLY A 97 -2.25 -16.56 -4.28
C GLY A 97 -0.75 -16.37 -4.52
N PHE A 98 -0.28 -15.13 -4.62
CA PHE A 98 1.14 -14.82 -4.86
C PHE A 98 1.75 -13.94 -3.76
N ASP A 99 3.07 -14.10 -3.56
CA ASP A 99 3.84 -13.24 -2.66
C ASP A 99 4.02 -11.84 -3.25
N TRP A 100 3.81 -10.82 -2.42
CA TRP A 100 3.97 -9.42 -2.83
C TRP A 100 4.93 -8.66 -1.91
N SER A 101 5.49 -7.57 -2.43
CA SER A 101 6.14 -6.54 -1.61
C SER A 101 5.77 -5.16 -2.16
N ILE A 102 6.26 -4.10 -1.51
CA ILE A 102 5.97 -2.72 -1.93
C ILE A 102 6.32 -2.49 -3.40
N ILE A 103 7.45 -3.03 -3.89
CA ILE A 103 7.83 -2.93 -5.31
C ILE A 103 6.79 -3.53 -6.28
N THR A 104 5.99 -4.50 -5.85
CA THR A 104 4.96 -5.11 -6.71
C THR A 104 3.91 -4.06 -7.11
N CYS A 105 3.64 -3.08 -6.24
CA CYS A 105 2.76 -1.94 -6.53
C CYS A 105 3.27 -1.07 -7.69
N LEU A 106 4.58 -1.03 -7.94
CA LEU A 106 5.16 -0.29 -9.07
C LEU A 106 5.12 -1.09 -10.38
N LYS A 107 5.16 -2.42 -10.29
CA LYS A 107 5.19 -3.31 -11.47
C LYS A 107 3.81 -3.46 -12.10
N HIS A 108 2.79 -3.58 -11.26
CA HIS A 108 1.41 -3.50 -11.70
C HIS A 108 1.09 -2.03 -11.80
N LYS A 109 1.23 -1.46 -13.01
CA LYS A 109 0.82 -0.07 -13.29
C LYS A 109 -0.56 0.13 -12.68
N LEU A 110 -0.63 0.85 -11.55
CA LEU A 110 -1.86 1.21 -10.87
C LEU A 110 -2.57 2.20 -11.78
N LYS A 111 -3.24 1.69 -12.81
CA LYS A 111 -4.18 2.42 -13.66
C LYS A 111 -5.57 2.15 -13.11
#